data_AF-T0YKY2-F1
#
_entry.id   AF-T0YKY2-F1
#
_cell.length_a   1.000
_cell.length_b   1.000
_cell.length_c   1.000
_cell.angle_alpha   90.00
_cell.angle_beta   90.00
_cell.angle_gamma   90.00
#
_symmetry.space_group_name_H-M   'P 1'
#
loop_
_entity.id
_entity.type
_entity.pdbx_description
1 polymer ?
#
loop_
_entity_poly.entity_id
_entity_poly.type
_entity_poly.pdbx_seq_one_letter_code
_entity_poly.pdbx_strand_id
1 'polypeptide(L)'
;ARPVTGALAAPSTPGGVDIRERVDQDRGALKRLQLLIPGFRAYRQTEDVRAADAMLRLQVADLLVRAMQQVDALRSEMTRDGVLDGLTTLGGLRSELQRLEGEVRHAEQGYTGISPALRITPEMLDRLYERDYRFIASGQGVLDALPAVQAA
;
A
#
# COMPACT_ATOMS: atom_id res chain seq x y z
N ALA A 1 -61.71 31.07 -1.25
CA ALA A 1 -60.28 31.43 -1.37
C ALA A 1 -59.47 30.67 -0.32
N ARG A 2 -58.41 29.95 -0.72
CA ARG A 2 -57.22 29.67 0.13
C ARG A 2 -56.05 30.49 -0.47
N PRO A 3 -55.11 30.97 0.34
CA PRO A 3 -53.84 30.23 0.57
C PRO A 3 -53.39 30.26 2.06
N VAL A 4 -52.92 29.14 2.65
CA VAL A 4 -51.51 28.71 2.92
C VAL A 4 -50.57 29.74 3.55
N THR A 5 -50.21 29.51 4.83
CA THR A 5 -48.96 29.96 5.49
C THR A 5 -48.84 29.15 6.80
N GLY A 6 -47.78 28.46 7.19
CA GLY A 6 -46.43 28.27 6.69
C GLY A 6 -45.68 27.69 7.90
N ALA A 7 -45.39 26.39 7.87
CA ALA A 7 -44.67 25.72 8.95
C ALA A 7 -43.25 26.30 9.03
N LEU A 8 -42.90 26.87 10.19
CA LEU A 8 -41.55 27.34 10.46
C LEU A 8 -40.66 26.13 10.76
N ALA A 9 -40.12 25.52 9.72
CA ALA A 9 -39.00 24.58 9.84
C ALA A 9 -37.77 25.36 10.31
N ALA A 10 -37.18 24.93 11.43
CA ALA A 10 -35.92 25.45 11.91
C ALA A 10 -34.82 25.26 10.85
N PRO A 11 -33.85 26.20 10.72
CA PRO A 11 -32.75 26.03 9.78
C PRO A 11 -31.84 24.89 10.24
N SER A 12 -31.78 23.81 9.47
CA SER A 12 -30.75 22.79 9.60
C SER A 12 -29.41 23.40 9.16
N THR A 13 -28.55 23.70 10.12
CA THR A 13 -27.17 24.14 9.89
C THR A 13 -26.42 23.13 9.00
N PRO A 14 -25.91 23.52 7.81
CA PRO A 14 -25.03 22.67 7.03
C PRO A 14 -23.59 22.93 7.49
N GLY A 15 -23.05 22.08 8.35
CA GLY A 15 -21.73 22.35 8.93
C GLY A 15 -21.08 21.21 9.70
N GLY A 16 -21.46 19.96 9.44
CA GLY A 16 -20.74 18.80 9.94
C GLY A 16 -20.21 18.01 8.76
N VAL A 17 -18.94 18.23 8.38
CA VAL A 17 -18.24 17.19 7.61
C VAL A 17 -18.24 15.96 8.52
N ASP A 18 -18.88 14.90 8.02
CA ASP A 18 -19.30 13.76 8.80
C ASP A 18 -18.09 13.03 9.38
N ILE A 19 -17.90 13.22 10.69
CA ILE A 19 -16.82 12.61 11.47
C ILE A 19 -16.96 11.08 11.40
N ARG A 20 -18.18 10.55 11.20
CA ARG A 20 -18.43 9.12 11.05
C ARG A 20 -18.02 8.62 9.66
N GLU A 21 -18.27 9.41 8.63
CA GLU A 21 -17.88 9.09 7.25
C GLU A 21 -16.35 9.00 7.09
N ARG A 22 -15.60 9.89 7.77
CA ARG A 22 -14.14 9.78 7.89
C ARG A 22 -13.72 8.55 8.69
N VAL A 23 -14.28 8.33 9.88
CA VAL A 23 -13.95 7.16 10.72
C VAL A 23 -14.24 5.81 10.03
N ASP A 24 -15.25 5.75 9.16
CA ASP A 24 -15.54 4.55 8.36
C ASP A 24 -14.55 4.36 7.20
N GLN A 25 -14.05 5.44 6.58
CA GLN A 25 -12.93 5.37 5.63
C GLN A 25 -11.63 4.90 6.31
N ASP A 26 -11.36 5.36 7.53
CA ASP A 26 -10.18 5.01 8.33
C ASP A 26 -10.14 3.50 8.64
N ARG A 27 -11.31 2.92 8.95
CA ARG A 27 -11.47 1.46 9.09
C ARG A 27 -11.25 0.73 7.76
N GLY A 28 -11.52 1.37 6.63
CA GLY A 28 -11.37 0.77 5.29
C GLY A 28 -9.91 0.48 4.94
N ALA A 29 -9.01 1.45 5.08
CA ALA A 29 -7.59 1.26 4.76
C ALA A 29 -6.90 0.29 5.75
N LEU A 30 -7.14 0.44 7.05
CA LEU A 30 -6.59 -0.46 8.06
C LEU A 30 -7.06 -1.91 7.85
N LYS A 31 -8.36 -2.14 7.58
CA LYS A 31 -8.86 -3.50 7.31
C LYS A 31 -8.22 -4.11 6.08
N ARG A 32 -8.06 -3.31 5.00
CA ARG A 32 -7.37 -3.76 3.78
C ARG A 32 -5.92 -4.15 4.07
N LEU A 33 -5.20 -3.36 4.86
CA LEU A 33 -3.84 -3.70 5.30
C LEU A 33 -3.80 -4.99 6.12
N GLN A 34 -4.73 -5.18 7.05
CA GLN A 34 -4.83 -6.40 7.87
C GLN A 34 -5.13 -7.66 7.06
N LEU A 35 -5.83 -7.54 5.93
CA LEU A 35 -6.04 -8.64 4.99
C LEU A 35 -4.77 -9.00 4.21
N LEU A 36 -3.95 -8.01 3.88
CA LEU A 36 -2.73 -8.18 3.08
C LEU A 36 -1.51 -8.56 3.93
N ILE A 37 -1.48 -8.12 5.19
CA ILE A 37 -0.35 -8.25 6.11
C ILE A 37 -0.85 -8.92 7.40
N PRO A 38 -0.68 -10.25 7.52
CA PRO A 38 -1.02 -10.96 8.74
C PRO A 38 -0.28 -10.40 9.96
N GLY A 39 -1.00 -10.10 11.03
CA GLY A 39 -0.42 -9.55 12.26
C GLY A 39 -0.25 -8.04 12.28
N PHE A 40 -0.68 -7.32 11.23
CA PHE A 40 -0.67 -5.86 11.20
C PHE A 40 -1.60 -5.27 12.28
N ARG A 41 -1.05 -4.40 13.13
CA ARG A 41 -1.76 -3.76 14.23
C ARG A 41 -2.04 -2.30 13.92
N ALA A 42 -3.13 -1.79 14.46
CA ALA A 42 -3.45 -0.37 14.36
C ALA A 42 -2.37 0.46 15.08
N TYR A 43 -2.00 1.58 14.46
CA TYR A 43 -1.12 2.59 15.03
C TYR A 43 -1.76 3.22 16.27
N ARG A 44 -1.16 3.03 17.45
CA ARG A 44 -1.58 3.69 18.70
C ARG A 44 -0.49 4.57 19.27
N GLN A 45 0.77 4.15 19.10
CA GLN A 45 1.95 4.88 19.52
C GLN A 45 2.98 4.89 18.39
N THR A 46 3.98 5.75 18.49
CA THR A 46 5.02 5.85 17.47
C THR A 46 5.80 4.55 17.27
N GLU A 47 5.95 3.76 18.34
CA GLU A 47 6.60 2.45 18.24
C GLU A 47 5.77 1.46 17.39
N ASP A 48 4.44 1.53 17.47
CA ASP A 48 3.57 0.71 16.61
C ASP A 48 3.73 1.10 15.14
N VAL A 49 3.90 2.40 14.86
CA VAL A 49 4.13 2.89 13.49
C VAL A 49 5.41 2.31 12.91
N ARG A 50 6.50 2.31 13.68
CA ARG A 50 7.79 1.75 13.23
C ARG A 50 7.71 0.25 13.01
N ALA A 51 7.11 -0.47 13.96
CA ALA A 51 6.97 -1.91 13.86
C ALA A 51 6.11 -2.31 12.66
N ALA A 52 5.00 -1.62 12.39
CA ALA A 52 4.16 -1.92 11.23
C ALA A 52 4.79 -1.47 9.91
N ASP A 53 5.50 -0.35 9.85
CA ASP A 53 6.29 0.06 8.67
C ASP A 53 7.38 -0.96 8.34
N ALA A 54 8.12 -1.45 9.34
CA ALA A 54 9.10 -2.52 9.15
C ALA A 54 8.48 -3.79 8.57
N MET A 55 7.34 -4.20 9.15
CA MET A 55 6.59 -5.38 8.69
C MET A 55 6.08 -5.19 7.26
N LEU A 56 5.56 -4.01 6.93
CA LEU A 56 5.10 -3.65 5.60
C LEU A 56 6.23 -3.73 4.57
N ARG A 57 7.41 -3.18 4.88
CA ARG A 57 8.57 -3.25 3.97
C ARG A 57 9.02 -4.68 3.72
N LEU A 58 9.06 -5.52 4.77
CA LEU A 58 9.37 -6.94 4.61
C LEU A 58 8.35 -7.64 3.70
N GLN A 59 7.06 -7.37 3.89
CA GLN A 59 6.02 -7.96 3.05
C GLN A 59 6.15 -7.54 1.58
N VAL A 60 6.43 -6.25 1.31
CA VAL A 60 6.65 -5.76 -0.06
C VAL A 60 7.91 -6.38 -0.68
N ALA A 61 9.00 -6.47 0.07
CA ALA A 61 10.21 -7.14 -0.38
C ALA A 61 9.93 -8.61 -0.76
N ASP A 62 9.14 -9.33 0.04
CA ASP A 62 8.75 -10.71 -0.25
C ASP A 62 7.87 -10.83 -1.51
N LEU A 63 7.05 -9.82 -1.82
CA LEU A 63 6.33 -9.76 -3.11
C LEU A 63 7.29 -9.62 -4.29
N LEU A 64 8.32 -8.78 -4.15
CA LEU A 64 9.36 -8.62 -5.17
C LEU A 64 10.16 -9.92 -5.36
N VAL A 65 10.44 -10.66 -4.29
CA VAL A 65 11.07 -12.01 -4.38
C VAL A 65 10.21 -12.97 -5.19
N ARG A 66 8.89 -12.99 -4.97
CA ARG A 66 7.98 -13.82 -5.77
C ARG A 66 7.97 -13.41 -7.25
N ALA A 67 8.05 -12.10 -7.53
CA ALA A 67 8.10 -11.59 -8.90
C ALA A 67 9.38 -12.04 -9.59
N MET A 68 10.52 -11.97 -8.89
CA MET A 68 11.79 -12.51 -9.37
C MET A 68 11.72 -14.01 -9.68
N GLN A 69 11.10 -14.81 -8.81
CA GLN A 69 10.93 -16.25 -9.03
C GLN A 69 10.10 -16.55 -10.28
N GLN A 70 9.04 -15.77 -10.55
CA GLN A 70 8.24 -15.91 -11.78
C GLN A 70 9.04 -15.56 -13.03
N VAL A 71 9.88 -14.52 -12.98
CA VAL A 71 10.79 -14.18 -14.08
C VAL A 71 11.81 -15.30 -14.32
N ASP A 72 12.39 -15.86 -13.26
CA ASP A 72 13.38 -16.95 -13.38
C ASP A 72 12.74 -18.25 -13.92
N ALA A 73 11.50 -18.54 -13.54
CA ALA A 73 10.72 -19.66 -14.10
C ALA A 73 10.47 -19.47 -15.60
N LEU A 74 10.03 -18.29 -16.02
CA LEU A 74 9.82 -17.96 -17.43
C LEU A 74 11.10 -18.09 -18.27
N ARG A 75 12.21 -17.53 -17.78
CA ARG A 75 13.52 -17.66 -18.47
C ARG A 75 13.93 -19.11 -18.64
N SER A 76 13.65 -19.94 -17.64
CA SER A 76 13.94 -21.38 -17.68
C SER A 76 13.09 -22.11 -18.72
N GLU A 77 11.81 -21.74 -18.85
CA GLU A 77 10.89 -22.27 -19.87
C GLU A 77 11.34 -21.88 -21.29
N MET A 78 11.58 -20.59 -21.54
CA MET A 78 12.07 -20.11 -22.84
C MET A 78 13.37 -20.80 -23.26
N THR A 79 14.29 -21.01 -22.31
CA THR A 79 15.55 -21.73 -22.57
C THR A 79 15.30 -23.19 -22.97
N ARG A 80 14.34 -23.88 -22.33
CA ARG A 80 13.98 -25.27 -22.69
C ARG A 80 13.35 -25.36 -24.07
N ASP A 81 12.57 -24.35 -24.45
CA ASP A 81 11.89 -24.27 -25.74
C ASP A 81 12.81 -23.76 -26.86
N GLY A 82 14.07 -23.42 -26.54
CA GLY A 82 15.03 -22.88 -27.50
C GLY A 82 14.76 -21.43 -27.91
N VAL A 83 13.86 -20.74 -27.22
CA VAL A 83 13.55 -19.32 -27.44
C VAL A 83 14.58 -18.48 -26.69
N LEU A 84 15.50 -17.88 -27.44
CA LEU A 84 16.58 -17.06 -26.87
C LEU A 84 16.27 -15.56 -26.91
N ASP A 85 15.34 -15.15 -27.75
CA ASP A 85 14.94 -13.74 -27.85
C ASP A 85 14.27 -13.29 -26.54
N GLY A 86 14.52 -12.05 -26.11
CA GLY A 86 13.98 -11.51 -24.86
C GLY A 86 14.65 -11.99 -23.55
N LEU A 87 15.52 -13.02 -23.55
CA LEU A 87 16.20 -13.50 -22.33
C LEU A 87 17.03 -12.41 -21.63
N THR A 88 17.69 -11.54 -22.40
CA THR A 88 18.46 -10.40 -21.87
C THR A 88 17.55 -9.38 -21.20
N THR A 89 16.40 -9.08 -21.79
CA THR A 89 15.39 -8.17 -21.24
C THR A 89 14.86 -8.69 -19.91
N LEU A 90 14.53 -9.98 -19.83
CA LEU A 90 14.11 -10.63 -18.59
C LEU A 90 15.22 -10.64 -17.53
N GLY A 91 16.49 -10.81 -17.95
CA GLY A 91 17.64 -10.67 -17.07
C GLY A 91 17.79 -9.26 -16.48
N GLY A 92 17.56 -8.23 -17.30
CA GLY A 92 17.53 -6.83 -16.87
C GLY A 92 16.41 -6.56 -15.86
N LEU A 93 15.18 -6.97 -16.17
CA LEU A 93 14.03 -6.87 -15.27
C LEU A 93 14.31 -7.55 -13.92
N ARG A 94 14.83 -8.78 -13.95
CA ARG A 94 15.21 -9.53 -12.75
C ARG A 94 16.27 -8.80 -11.91
N SER A 95 17.18 -8.08 -12.54
CA SER A 95 18.23 -7.31 -11.84
C SER A 95 17.65 -6.06 -11.18
N GLU A 96 16.75 -5.35 -11.86
CA GLU A 96 16.05 -4.19 -11.29
C GLU A 96 15.14 -4.59 -10.12
N LEU A 97 14.42 -5.70 -10.22
CA LEU A 97 13.61 -6.23 -9.12
C LEU A 97 14.47 -6.53 -7.89
N GLN A 98 15.68 -7.08 -8.07
CA GLN A 98 16.59 -7.35 -6.97
C GLN A 98 17.12 -6.09 -6.31
N ARG A 99 17.45 -5.09 -7.12
CA ARG A 99 17.90 -3.79 -6.60
C ARG A 99 16.79 -3.16 -5.75
N LEU A 100 15.57 -3.12 -6.29
CA LEU A 100 14.41 -2.57 -5.58
C LEU A 100 14.09 -3.36 -4.30
N GLU A 101 14.18 -4.69 -4.35
CA GLU A 101 13.97 -5.56 -3.19
C GLU A 101 14.97 -5.24 -2.06
N GLY A 102 16.25 -5.11 -2.41
CA GLY A 102 17.28 -4.74 -1.45
C GLY A 102 17.08 -3.34 -0.87
N GLU A 103 16.73 -2.35 -1.71
CA GLU A 103 16.42 -0.99 -1.29
C GLU A 103 15.24 -0.97 -0.29
N VAL A 104 14.16 -1.71 -0.58
CA VAL A 104 12.98 -1.78 0.30
C VAL A 104 13.30 -2.53 1.60
N ARG A 105 13.94 -3.70 1.53
CA ARG A 105 14.21 -4.53 2.71
C ARG A 105 15.18 -3.85 3.68
N HIS A 106 16.19 -3.17 3.14
CA HIS A 106 17.28 -2.60 3.93
C HIS A 106 17.20 -1.08 4.09
N ALA A 107 16.12 -0.44 3.65
CA ALA A 107 15.87 0.97 3.92
C ALA A 107 16.01 1.27 5.42
N GLU A 108 16.90 2.20 5.76
CA GLU A 108 17.09 2.65 7.12
C GLU A 108 15.78 3.19 7.69
N GLN A 109 15.46 2.82 8.93
CA GLN A 109 14.41 3.48 9.68
C GLN A 109 14.95 4.85 10.12
N GLY A 110 14.79 5.86 9.27
CA GLY A 110 15.28 7.22 9.54
C GLY A 110 14.92 7.68 10.96
N TYR A 111 15.95 8.00 11.75
CA TYR A 111 15.80 8.53 13.11
C TYR A 111 16.10 10.02 13.09
N THR A 112 15.08 10.84 12.93
CA THR A 112 15.10 12.20 13.46
C THR A 112 14.31 12.13 14.76
N GLY A 113 14.98 12.13 15.91
CA GLY A 113 14.33 12.02 17.22
C GLY A 113 13.02 12.79 17.25
N ILE A 114 11.93 12.09 17.58
CA ILE A 114 10.58 12.66 17.48
C ILE A 114 10.58 13.88 18.40
N SER A 115 10.49 15.08 17.83
CA SER A 115 10.30 16.27 18.64
C SER A 115 9.05 16.05 19.48
N PRO A 116 9.09 16.24 20.81
CA PRO A 116 7.91 16.15 21.67
C PRO A 116 6.72 17.02 21.21
N ALA A 117 6.95 17.94 20.27
CA ALA A 117 5.95 18.80 19.66
C ALA A 117 5.11 18.13 18.53
N LEU A 118 5.54 17.00 17.96
CA LEU A 118 4.80 16.36 16.85
C LEU A 118 3.73 15.40 17.39
N ARG A 119 2.51 15.91 17.61
CA ARG A 119 1.34 15.09 17.93
C ARG A 119 0.79 14.46 16.64
N ILE A 120 0.71 13.13 16.59
CA ILE A 120 0.04 12.40 15.50
C ILE A 120 -1.46 12.69 15.61
N THR A 121 -2.02 13.39 14.62
CA THR A 121 -3.47 13.60 14.55
C THR A 121 -4.14 12.43 13.82
N PRO A 122 -5.44 12.19 14.03
CA PRO A 122 -6.18 11.17 13.28
C PRO A 122 -6.01 11.31 11.76
N GLU A 123 -6.07 12.54 11.23
CA GLU A 123 -5.92 12.81 9.79
C GLU A 123 -4.53 12.49 9.23
N MET A 124 -3.51 12.54 10.09
CA MET A 124 -2.16 12.08 9.72
C MET A 124 -2.11 10.56 9.66
N LEU A 125 -2.81 9.89 10.58
CA LEU A 125 -2.90 8.44 10.64
C LEU A 125 -3.60 7.86 9.42
N ASP A 126 -4.69 8.49 8.99
CA ASP A 126 -5.49 8.01 7.85
C ASP A 126 -4.68 8.12 6.55
N ARG A 127 -3.98 9.25 6.39
CA ARG A 127 -3.05 9.44 5.27
C ARG A 127 -1.91 8.45 5.30
N LEU A 128 -1.44 8.06 6.48
CA LEU A 128 -0.40 7.04 6.64
C LEU A 128 -0.93 5.68 6.19
N TYR A 129 -2.08 5.24 6.68
CA TYR A 129 -2.69 3.97 6.25
C TYR A 129 -2.97 3.90 4.75
N GLU A 130 -3.49 4.98 4.16
CA GLU A 130 -3.76 5.01 2.72
C GLU A 130 -2.47 4.94 1.90
N ARG A 131 -1.40 5.62 2.37
CA ARG A 131 -0.08 5.51 1.74
C ARG A 131 0.48 4.09 1.83
N ASP A 132 0.39 3.48 3.01
CA ASP A 132 0.89 2.13 3.26
C ASP A 132 0.13 1.10 2.42
N TYR A 133 -1.19 1.26 2.30
CA TYR A 133 -2.02 0.44 1.42
C TYR A 133 -1.59 0.55 -0.04
N ARG A 134 -1.37 1.77 -0.55
CA ARG A 134 -0.88 1.98 -1.91
C ARG A 134 0.49 1.38 -2.15
N PHE A 135 1.35 1.39 -1.13
CA PHE A 135 2.68 0.82 -1.24
C PHE A 135 2.62 -0.70 -1.43
N ILE A 136 1.87 -1.42 -0.58
CA ILE A 136 1.72 -2.87 -0.76
C ILE A 136 0.95 -3.23 -2.02
N ALA A 137 -0.08 -2.47 -2.38
CA ALA A 137 -0.83 -2.66 -3.63
C ALA A 137 0.06 -2.49 -4.86
N SER A 138 0.99 -1.52 -4.85
CA SER A 138 1.98 -1.35 -5.92
C SER A 138 2.90 -2.59 -6.04
N GLY A 139 3.34 -3.16 -4.91
CA GLY A 139 4.12 -4.39 -4.91
C GLY A 139 3.36 -5.59 -5.49
N GLN A 140 2.05 -5.69 -5.23
CA GLN A 140 1.19 -6.68 -5.86
C GLN A 140 1.03 -6.44 -7.37
N GLY A 141 0.84 -5.18 -7.77
CA GLY A 141 0.74 -4.81 -9.18
C GLY A 141 1.96 -5.24 -10.02
N VAL A 142 3.16 -5.28 -9.42
CA VAL A 142 4.35 -5.83 -10.09
C VAL A 142 4.17 -7.31 -10.42
N LEU A 143 3.65 -8.12 -9.48
CA LEU A 143 3.35 -9.54 -9.73
C LEU A 143 2.28 -9.71 -10.81
N ASP A 144 1.21 -8.93 -10.70
CA ASP A 144 0.05 -9.05 -11.60
C ASP A 144 0.38 -8.63 -13.04
N ALA A 145 1.41 -7.79 -13.24
CA ALA A 145 1.87 -7.35 -14.55
C ALA A 145 2.79 -8.37 -15.26
N LEU A 146 3.41 -9.31 -14.55
CA LEU A 146 4.36 -10.26 -15.14
C LEU A 146 3.78 -11.18 -16.22
N PRO A 147 2.55 -11.70 -16.10
CA PRO A 147 1.94 -12.49 -17.19
C PRO A 147 1.80 -11.71 -18.49
N ALA A 148 1.62 -10.38 -18.45
CA ALA A 148 1.55 -9.56 -19.66
C ALA A 148 2.90 -9.48 -20.38
N VAL A 149 4.02 -9.55 -19.63
CA VAL A 149 5.38 -9.60 -20.19
C VAL A 149 5.66 -10.94 -20.88
N GLN A 150 4.97 -12.02 -20.50
CA GLN A 150 5.08 -13.33 -21.15
C GLN A 150 4.40 -13.40 -22.52
N ALA A 151 3.38 -12.57 -22.74
CA ALA A 151 2.53 -12.61 -23.92
C ALA A 151 2.97 -11.65 -25.05
N ALA A 152 3.99 -10.82 -24.79
CA ALA A 152 4.54 -9.83 -25.72
C ALA A 152 5.84 -10.34 -26.36
#